data_AF-A0A957FDT8-F1
#
_entry.id   AF-A0A957FDT8-F1
#
_cell.length_a   1.000
_cell.length_b   1.000
_cell.length_c   1.000
_cell.angle_alpha   90.00
_cell.angle_beta   90.00
_cell.angle_gamma   90.00
#
_symmetry.space_group_name_H-M   'P 1'
#
loop_
_entity.id
_entity.type
_entity.pdbx_description
1 polymer ?
#
loop_
_entity_poly.entity_id
_entity_poly.type
_entity_poly.pdbx_seq_one_letter_code
_entity_poly.pdbx_strand_id
1 'polypeptide(L)'
;TDDQVMKMLHFHNAGAEVIPGLIVMSIADIGEGEDDVDAENELAVVLFNAQPEPVTFTDEVLAGMGLKLHPLLAARSDDRYADAAYDAATGAFTVPARAATVFMAQEVAEDTVIRFADMDLALETIRAEQPPIDEINAPAESDMADRPAPDSVSFPGTIGAALGGADWAPDDAAVQAADQGDGTWTLTGSLPAGAYEFKAAINGTWDENYGLDGAAGGDNIPLALDADAEVTFHYDRATNAVWATVDGAVVAGVEPGAGGDTEAGEPEAAAPTSVSFPGTIGSALGGVDWEPGDASVLAAGEGNGVWALTGNLPAGDYEFKAAIDGTWDVNYGLGGEPNGPNIPLSLDSPATVTFRYDAATNAVWAEIAGQVVAGEAPGE
;
A
#
# COMPACT_ATOMS: atom_id res chain seq x y z
N THR A 1 2.85 -12.02 22.70
CA THR A 1 2.27 -12.79 21.58
C THR A 1 1.04 -12.05 21.08
N ASP A 2 0.53 -12.40 19.90
CA ASP A 2 -0.69 -11.78 19.36
C ASP A 2 -1.87 -11.96 20.33
N ASP A 3 -1.97 -13.12 20.98
CA ASP A 3 -2.97 -13.39 22.02
C ASP A 3 -2.86 -12.43 23.23
N GLN A 4 -1.64 -12.05 23.62
CA GLN A 4 -1.44 -11.08 24.71
C GLN A 4 -1.87 -9.67 24.27
N VAL A 5 -1.59 -9.29 23.02
CA VAL A 5 -2.05 -8.00 22.49
C VAL A 5 -3.58 -7.96 22.50
N MET A 6 -4.24 -9.00 21.99
CA MET A 6 -5.70 -9.09 21.94
C MET A 6 -6.36 -9.11 23.33
N LYS A 7 -5.64 -9.54 24.38
CA LYS A 7 -6.14 -9.58 25.76
C LYS A 7 -5.90 -8.28 26.54
N MET A 8 -4.82 -7.56 26.24
CA MET A 8 -4.35 -6.44 27.07
C MET A 8 -4.67 -5.07 26.45
N LEU A 9 -4.68 -4.97 25.12
CA LEU A 9 -4.84 -3.71 24.40
C LEU A 9 -6.32 -3.45 24.09
N HIS A 10 -6.82 -2.30 24.55
CA HIS A 10 -8.20 -1.91 24.31
C HIS A 10 -8.28 -0.48 23.76
N PHE A 11 -9.33 -0.19 22.96
CA PHE A 11 -9.61 1.14 22.42
C PHE A 11 -10.94 1.67 22.93
N HIS A 12 -10.93 2.90 23.45
CA HIS A 12 -12.07 3.47 24.18
C HIS A 12 -12.89 4.48 23.36
N ASN A 13 -12.25 5.20 22.44
CA ASN A 13 -12.91 6.21 21.60
C ASN A 13 -13.33 5.58 20.26
N ALA A 14 -14.44 4.85 20.25
CA ALA A 14 -14.95 4.11 19.09
C ALA A 14 -16.46 4.29 18.89
N GLY A 15 -16.96 3.93 17.70
CA GLY A 15 -18.38 3.99 17.35
C GLY A 15 -18.86 5.37 16.89
N ALA A 16 -20.17 5.54 16.78
CA ALA A 16 -20.80 6.73 16.21
C ALA A 16 -20.58 8.03 17.02
N GLU A 17 -20.24 7.91 18.30
CA GLU A 17 -19.98 9.04 19.20
C GLU A 17 -18.48 9.35 19.36
N VAL A 18 -17.63 8.82 18.47
CA VAL A 18 -16.18 9.06 18.47
C VAL A 18 -15.84 10.55 18.41
N ILE A 19 -14.88 10.97 19.23
CA ILE A 19 -14.29 12.31 19.13
C ILE A 19 -13.27 12.31 17.97
N PRO A 20 -13.47 13.07 16.87
CA PRO A 20 -12.58 13.02 15.73
C PRO A 20 -11.17 13.51 16.06
N GLY A 21 -10.15 12.78 15.60
CA GLY A 21 -8.75 13.13 15.83
C GLY A 21 -8.24 12.82 17.24
N LEU A 22 -9.01 12.07 18.04
CA LEU A 22 -8.58 11.52 19.32
C LEU A 22 -8.47 9.99 19.23
N ILE A 23 -7.35 9.43 19.66
CA ILE A 23 -7.21 7.99 19.91
C ILE A 23 -7.02 7.78 21.39
N VAL A 24 -7.77 6.87 21.99
CA VAL A 24 -7.65 6.48 23.39
C VAL A 24 -7.43 4.98 23.45
N MET A 25 -6.25 4.57 23.91
CA MET A 25 -5.90 3.17 24.11
C MET A 25 -5.53 2.90 25.56
N SER A 26 -5.86 1.71 26.05
CA SER A 26 -5.35 1.21 27.32
C SER A 26 -4.62 -0.11 27.15
N ILE A 27 -3.65 -0.33 28.01
CA ILE A 27 -2.90 -1.59 28.14
C ILE A 27 -3.14 -2.05 29.58
N ALA A 28 -3.98 -3.07 29.74
CA ALA A 28 -4.37 -3.62 31.03
C ALA A 28 -3.53 -4.87 31.33
N ASP A 29 -2.67 -4.77 32.33
CA ASP A 29 -1.82 -5.83 32.84
C ASP A 29 -2.34 -6.34 34.19
N ILE A 30 -3.51 -6.96 34.12
CA ILE A 30 -4.29 -7.41 35.28
C ILE A 30 -4.15 -8.93 35.51
N GLY A 31 -3.12 -9.53 34.93
CA GLY A 31 -2.80 -10.96 35.04
C GLY A 31 -2.08 -11.30 36.34
N GLU A 32 -2.01 -12.59 36.68
CA GLU A 32 -1.15 -13.09 37.75
C GLU A 32 -0.11 -14.06 37.19
N GLY A 33 1.09 -14.10 37.79
CA GLY A 33 2.09 -15.11 37.48
C GLY A 33 2.82 -14.85 36.16
N GLU A 34 2.69 -15.75 35.18
CA GLU A 34 3.34 -15.59 33.86
C GLU A 34 2.57 -14.61 32.95
N ASP A 35 1.35 -14.24 33.33
CA ASP A 35 0.51 -13.26 32.64
C ASP A 35 0.74 -11.82 33.14
N ASP A 36 1.49 -11.62 34.22
CA ASP A 36 1.89 -10.32 34.78
C ASP A 36 3.21 -9.87 34.13
N VAL A 37 3.15 -8.82 33.29
CA VAL A 37 4.27 -8.35 32.47
C VAL A 37 5.04 -7.21 33.15
N ASP A 38 4.35 -6.32 33.86
CA ASP A 38 4.86 -5.19 34.63
C ASP A 38 4.41 -5.27 36.10
N ALA A 39 5.33 -5.76 36.93
CA ALA A 39 5.13 -5.90 38.37
C ALA A 39 4.87 -4.58 39.13
N GLU A 40 5.04 -3.41 38.51
CA GLU A 40 4.80 -2.10 39.14
C GLU A 40 3.50 -1.43 38.69
N ASN A 41 2.92 -1.80 37.54
CA ASN A 41 1.76 -1.11 36.97
C ASN A 41 0.78 -2.05 36.28
N GLU A 42 -0.46 -2.07 36.78
CA GLU A 42 -1.54 -2.87 36.21
C GLU A 42 -2.27 -2.20 35.04
N LEU A 43 -2.09 -0.90 34.83
CA LEU A 43 -2.79 -0.18 33.75
C LEU A 43 -2.02 1.02 33.22
N ALA A 44 -1.91 1.11 31.91
CA ALA A 44 -1.55 2.31 31.17
C ALA A 44 -2.73 2.79 30.32
N VAL A 45 -2.99 4.09 30.30
CA VAL A 45 -3.95 4.73 29.38
C VAL A 45 -3.20 5.80 28.59
N VAL A 46 -3.23 5.68 27.26
CA VAL A 46 -2.56 6.58 26.33
C VAL A 46 -3.59 7.27 25.47
N LEU A 47 -3.52 8.61 25.43
CA LEU A 47 -4.39 9.44 24.63
C LEU A 47 -3.58 10.25 23.63
N PHE A 48 -3.91 10.12 22.35
CA PHE A 48 -3.33 10.91 21.26
C PHE A 48 -4.35 11.93 20.77
N ASN A 49 -4.14 13.19 21.10
CA ASN A 49 -4.95 14.29 20.59
C ASN A 49 -4.25 14.95 19.40
N ALA A 50 -4.76 14.72 18.18
CA ALA A 50 -4.27 15.38 16.97
C ALA A 50 -4.90 16.77 16.74
N GLN A 51 -5.93 17.12 17.52
CA GLN A 51 -6.67 18.38 17.37
C GLN A 51 -5.83 19.58 17.82
N PRO A 52 -6.06 20.78 17.22
CA PRO A 52 -5.36 22.00 17.60
C PRO A 52 -5.80 22.58 18.96
N GLU A 53 -6.81 21.98 19.59
CA GLU A 53 -7.41 22.42 20.85
C GLU A 53 -7.33 21.28 21.89
N PRO A 54 -7.32 21.61 23.20
CA PRO A 54 -7.44 20.60 24.25
C PRO A 54 -8.77 19.84 24.16
N VAL A 55 -8.75 18.56 24.50
CA VAL A 55 -9.89 17.67 24.43
C VAL A 55 -10.15 17.06 25.80
N THR A 56 -11.42 16.96 26.17
CA THR A 56 -11.85 16.15 27.31
C THR A 56 -12.57 14.91 26.79
N PHE A 57 -12.10 13.75 27.22
CA PHE A 57 -12.69 12.45 26.93
C PHE A 57 -13.12 11.80 28.25
N THR A 58 -14.29 11.18 28.30
CA THR A 58 -14.81 10.55 29.51
C THR A 58 -15.21 9.12 29.20
N ASP A 59 -14.76 8.19 30.03
CA ASP A 59 -15.15 6.79 29.95
C ASP A 59 -15.36 6.20 31.35
N GLU A 60 -16.58 5.73 31.60
CA GLU A 60 -16.97 5.11 32.88
C GLU A 60 -16.21 3.81 33.16
N VAL A 61 -15.73 3.09 32.12
CA VAL A 61 -14.88 1.90 32.28
C VAL A 61 -13.62 2.26 33.08
N LEU A 62 -13.07 3.43 32.80
CA LEU A 62 -11.85 3.97 33.42
C LEU A 62 -12.13 4.78 34.69
N ALA A 63 -13.37 4.86 35.17
CA ALA A 63 -13.69 5.56 36.42
C ALA A 63 -13.20 4.77 37.66
N GLY A 64 -12.77 5.51 38.68
CA GLY A 64 -12.29 4.95 39.95
C GLY A 64 -10.87 4.40 39.94
N MET A 65 -10.14 4.54 38.83
CA MET A 65 -8.76 4.04 38.72
C MET A 65 -7.75 4.94 39.44
N GLY A 66 -6.63 4.36 39.86
CA GLY A 66 -5.50 5.08 40.49
C GLY A 66 -4.61 5.86 39.51
N LEU A 67 -5.13 6.27 38.36
CA LEU A 67 -4.35 6.79 37.23
C LEU A 67 -3.69 8.14 37.53
N LYS A 68 -2.41 8.25 37.18
CA LYS A 68 -1.62 9.49 37.29
C LYS A 68 -0.81 9.72 36.04
N LEU A 69 -0.63 10.99 35.67
CA LEU A 69 0.20 11.37 34.53
C LEU A 69 1.62 10.80 34.71
N HIS A 70 2.14 10.19 33.65
CA HIS A 70 3.43 9.54 33.67
C HIS A 70 4.55 10.52 34.09
N PRO A 71 5.49 10.14 34.98
CA PRO A 71 6.47 11.05 35.56
C PRO A 71 7.31 11.82 34.53
N LEU A 72 7.66 11.20 33.39
CA LEU A 72 8.41 11.86 32.32
C LEU A 72 7.63 13.00 31.65
N LEU A 73 6.30 12.90 31.58
CA LEU A 73 5.46 13.97 31.05
C LEU A 73 5.25 15.07 32.10
N ALA A 74 5.03 14.69 33.36
CA ALA A 74 4.88 15.62 34.48
C ALA A 74 6.16 16.42 34.77
N ALA A 75 7.33 15.83 34.52
CA ALA A 75 8.63 16.46 34.74
C ALA A 75 9.12 17.34 33.58
N ARG A 76 8.34 17.47 32.49
CA ARG A 76 8.68 18.37 31.38
C ARG A 76 8.83 19.81 31.86
N SER A 77 9.83 20.49 31.32
CA SER A 77 10.08 21.91 31.65
C SER A 77 9.20 22.88 30.85
N ASP A 78 8.61 22.42 29.74
CA ASP A 78 7.59 23.16 29.00
C ASP A 78 6.21 22.94 29.64
N ASP A 79 5.32 23.91 29.48
CA ASP A 79 3.96 23.89 30.04
C ASP A 79 2.98 23.02 29.22
N ARG A 80 3.50 22.25 28.25
CA ARG A 80 2.71 21.47 27.29
C ARG A 80 1.72 20.52 27.97
N TYR A 81 2.08 19.98 29.13
CA TYR A 81 1.28 18.99 29.87
C TYR A 81 0.70 19.55 31.17
N ALA A 82 0.78 20.85 31.39
CA ALA A 82 0.32 21.48 32.64
C ALA A 82 -1.18 21.25 32.90
N ASP A 83 -1.97 21.18 31.82
CA ASP A 83 -3.42 20.96 31.87
C ASP A 83 -3.81 19.48 31.68
N ALA A 84 -2.85 18.57 31.54
CA ALA A 84 -3.15 17.14 31.43
C ALA A 84 -3.65 16.61 32.78
N ALA A 85 -4.87 16.09 32.81
CA ALA A 85 -5.54 15.69 34.04
C ALA A 85 -6.37 14.43 33.87
N TYR A 86 -6.60 13.75 34.99
CA TYR A 86 -7.54 12.63 35.11
C TYR A 86 -8.42 12.85 36.33
N ASP A 87 -9.74 12.69 36.16
CA ASP A 87 -10.74 12.72 37.22
C ASP A 87 -11.25 11.31 37.52
N ALA A 88 -10.79 10.76 38.65
CA ALA A 88 -11.16 9.43 39.10
C ALA A 88 -12.66 9.26 39.39
N ALA A 89 -13.41 10.34 39.67
CA ALA A 89 -14.83 10.21 39.97
C ALA A 89 -15.66 9.92 38.71
N THR A 90 -15.20 10.40 37.55
CA THR A 90 -15.94 10.36 36.29
C THR A 90 -15.25 9.53 35.22
N GLY A 91 -13.96 9.23 35.36
CA GLY A 91 -13.17 8.64 34.29
C GLY A 91 -12.80 9.65 33.20
N ALA A 92 -12.87 10.96 33.50
CA ALA A 92 -12.57 12.01 32.53
C ALA A 92 -11.07 12.30 32.43
N PHE A 93 -10.56 12.41 31.22
CA PHE A 93 -9.21 12.80 30.87
C PHE A 93 -9.21 14.12 30.14
N THR A 94 -8.34 15.05 30.53
CA THR A 94 -8.05 16.26 29.76
C THR A 94 -6.70 16.10 29.07
N VAL A 95 -6.69 16.28 27.74
CA VAL A 95 -5.51 16.10 26.89
C VAL A 95 -5.22 17.41 26.17
N PRO A 96 -4.00 17.97 26.30
CA PRO A 96 -3.60 19.19 25.60
C PRO A 96 -3.69 19.05 24.08
N ALA A 97 -3.76 20.18 23.38
CA ALA A 97 -3.73 20.23 21.92
C ALA A 97 -2.45 19.58 21.36
N ARG A 98 -2.59 18.80 20.27
CA ARG A 98 -1.47 18.19 19.53
C ARG A 98 -0.48 17.44 20.43
N ALA A 99 -0.99 16.64 21.35
CA ALA A 99 -0.20 15.99 22.39
C ALA A 99 -0.57 14.51 22.55
N ALA A 100 0.41 13.73 23.00
CA ALA A 100 0.22 12.39 23.53
C ALA A 100 0.40 12.42 25.05
N THR A 101 -0.59 11.97 25.81
CA THR A 101 -0.53 11.81 27.27
C THR A 101 -0.57 10.34 27.64
N VAL A 102 0.15 10.00 28.71
CA VAL A 102 0.20 8.64 29.27
C VAL A 102 -0.14 8.75 30.74
N PHE A 103 -1.13 7.99 31.20
CA PHE A 103 -1.50 7.85 32.59
C PHE A 103 -1.26 6.41 33.03
N MET A 104 -0.66 6.22 34.21
CA MET A 104 -0.34 4.91 34.76
C MET A 104 -1.04 4.71 36.11
N ALA A 105 -1.52 3.50 36.37
CA ALA A 105 -2.00 3.08 37.68
C ALA A 105 -1.20 1.85 38.14
N GLN A 106 -0.78 1.88 39.40
CA GLN A 106 -0.10 0.75 40.02
C GLN A 106 -1.05 -0.40 40.35
N GLU A 107 -2.31 -0.06 40.61
CA GLU A 107 -3.35 -1.01 40.99
C GLU A 107 -4.67 -0.51 40.38
N VAL A 108 -5.48 -1.43 39.86
CA VAL A 108 -6.82 -1.17 39.33
C VAL A 108 -7.90 -1.67 40.29
N ALA A 109 -9.16 -1.32 40.03
CA ALA A 109 -10.28 -1.82 40.82
C ALA A 109 -10.50 -3.32 40.60
N GLU A 110 -10.98 -4.06 41.60
CA GLU A 110 -11.20 -5.52 41.51
C GLU A 110 -12.16 -5.93 40.37
N ASP A 111 -13.08 -5.05 39.96
CA ASP A 111 -14.05 -5.30 38.89
C ASP A 111 -13.55 -4.93 37.49
N THR A 112 -12.31 -4.44 37.36
CA THR A 112 -11.73 -3.94 36.10
C THR A 112 -11.73 -4.99 34.99
N VAL A 113 -11.41 -6.25 35.30
CA VAL A 113 -11.46 -7.38 34.35
C VAL A 113 -12.84 -7.50 33.71
N ILE A 114 -13.90 -7.34 34.51
CA ILE A 114 -15.28 -7.46 34.03
C ILE A 114 -15.64 -6.26 33.14
N ARG A 115 -15.23 -5.05 33.53
CA ARG A 115 -15.50 -3.84 32.75
C ARG A 115 -14.85 -3.89 31.36
N PHE A 116 -13.61 -4.36 31.28
CA PHE A 116 -12.91 -4.55 30.00
C PHE A 116 -13.59 -5.62 29.13
N ALA A 117 -13.99 -6.75 29.71
CA ALA A 117 -14.71 -7.79 28.98
C ALA A 117 -16.08 -7.31 28.45
N ASP A 118 -16.83 -6.52 29.24
CA ASP A 118 -18.10 -5.92 28.80
C ASP A 118 -17.88 -4.90 27.67
N MET A 119 -16.79 -4.14 27.73
CA MET A 119 -16.40 -3.19 26.69
C MET A 119 -16.03 -3.90 25.39
N ASP A 120 -15.27 -5.00 25.44
CA ASP A 120 -14.92 -5.79 24.26
C ASP A 120 -16.17 -6.31 23.54
N LEU A 121 -17.15 -6.79 24.30
CA LEU A 121 -18.42 -7.23 23.73
C LEU A 121 -19.20 -6.09 23.06
N ALA A 122 -19.14 -4.88 23.62
CA ALA A 122 -19.72 -3.69 23.01
C ALA A 122 -18.99 -3.30 21.72
N LEU A 123 -17.66 -3.37 21.71
CA LEU A 123 -16.83 -3.10 20.53
C LEU A 123 -17.05 -4.13 19.41
N GLU A 124 -17.24 -5.41 19.75
CA GLU A 124 -17.62 -6.44 18.77
C GLU A 124 -18.95 -6.10 18.08
N THR A 125 -19.91 -5.56 18.83
CA THR A 125 -21.21 -5.12 18.27
C THR A 125 -21.00 -3.96 17.31
N ILE A 126 -20.21 -2.95 17.69
CA ILE A 126 -19.87 -1.81 16.82
C ILE A 126 -19.15 -2.29 15.56
N ARG A 127 -18.19 -3.20 15.70
CA ARG A 127 -17.44 -3.78 14.58
C ARG A 127 -18.34 -4.53 13.61
N ALA A 128 -19.35 -5.25 14.11
CA ALA A 128 -20.31 -5.96 13.28
C ALA A 128 -21.24 -5.03 12.48
N GLU A 129 -21.42 -3.78 12.93
CA GLU A 129 -22.17 -2.75 12.20
C GLU A 129 -21.32 -1.98 11.18
N GLN A 130 -19.98 -2.05 11.29
CA GLN A 130 -19.09 -1.44 10.30
C GLN A 130 -19.06 -2.29 9.02
N PRO A 131 -18.97 -1.65 7.84
CA PRO A 131 -18.72 -2.37 6.60
C PRO A 131 -17.41 -3.17 6.70
N PRO A 132 -17.32 -4.35 6.05
CA PRO A 132 -16.09 -5.11 5.99
C PRO A 132 -14.95 -4.26 5.41
N ILE A 133 -13.70 -4.57 5.80
CA ILE A 133 -12.53 -3.79 5.40
C ILE A 133 -12.39 -3.70 3.88
N ASP A 134 -12.82 -4.73 3.15
CA ASP A 134 -12.83 -4.76 1.69
C ASP A 134 -13.80 -3.74 1.08
N GLU A 135 -14.91 -3.41 1.77
CA GLU A 135 -15.87 -2.38 1.35
C GLU A 135 -15.38 -0.98 1.76
N ILE A 136 -14.70 -0.85 2.90
CA ILE A 136 -14.04 0.41 3.32
C ILE A 136 -12.90 0.77 2.37
N ASN A 137 -12.11 -0.23 1.96
CA ASN A 137 -10.98 -0.08 1.05
C ASN A 137 -11.39 -0.17 -0.42
N ALA A 138 -12.66 -0.43 -0.72
CA ALA A 138 -13.14 -0.36 -2.09
C ALA A 138 -12.87 1.07 -2.61
N PRO A 139 -12.28 1.23 -3.80
CA PRO A 139 -12.16 2.54 -4.40
C PRO A 139 -13.56 3.15 -4.43
N ALA A 140 -13.70 4.39 -3.92
CA ALA A 140 -14.98 5.07 -3.92
C ALA A 140 -15.57 4.95 -5.32
N GLU A 141 -16.69 4.21 -5.47
CA GLU A 141 -17.37 4.15 -6.75
C GLU A 141 -17.62 5.61 -7.16
N SER A 142 -17.07 6.02 -8.29
CA SER A 142 -17.34 7.36 -8.76
C SER A 142 -18.84 7.40 -9.03
N ASP A 143 -19.58 8.22 -8.28
CA ASP A 143 -21.02 8.37 -8.46
C ASP A 143 -21.25 9.04 -9.83
N MET A 144 -21.21 8.24 -10.88
CA MET A 144 -21.49 8.63 -12.27
C MET A 144 -22.84 9.37 -12.38
N ALA A 145 -23.74 9.13 -11.42
CA ALA A 145 -25.05 9.78 -11.26
C ALA A 145 -24.97 11.24 -10.79
N ASP A 146 -23.94 11.64 -10.04
CA ASP A 146 -23.82 12.98 -9.46
C ASP A 146 -23.03 13.96 -10.34
N ARG A 147 -22.23 13.46 -11.29
CA ARG A 147 -21.63 14.29 -12.34
C ARG A 147 -22.65 14.56 -13.45
N PRO A 148 -22.76 15.77 -14.03
CA PRO A 148 -23.51 16.00 -15.26
C PRO A 148 -22.92 15.20 -16.42
N ALA A 149 -23.76 14.70 -17.34
CA ALA A 149 -23.26 14.09 -18.57
C ALA A 149 -22.53 15.15 -19.43
N PRO A 150 -21.36 14.84 -20.02
CA PRO A 150 -20.68 15.78 -20.89
C PRO A 150 -21.51 16.03 -22.16
N ASP A 151 -21.51 17.26 -22.65
CA ASP A 151 -22.13 17.64 -23.93
C ASP A 151 -21.27 17.14 -25.12
N SER A 152 -19.95 17.07 -24.93
CA SER A 152 -19.02 16.46 -25.90
C SER A 152 -17.76 15.91 -25.25
N VAL A 153 -17.12 14.96 -25.94
CA VAL A 153 -15.78 14.47 -25.64
C VAL A 153 -14.95 14.54 -26.92
N SER A 154 -13.68 14.91 -26.81
CA SER A 154 -12.73 14.90 -27.92
C SER A 154 -11.39 14.32 -27.52
N PHE A 155 -10.59 13.93 -28.52
CA PHE A 155 -9.23 13.38 -28.34
C PHE A 155 -8.14 14.28 -28.92
N PRO A 156 -7.96 15.51 -28.39
CA PRO A 156 -6.88 16.39 -28.83
C PRO A 156 -5.50 15.78 -28.55
N GLY A 157 -4.59 15.96 -29.50
CA GLY A 157 -3.23 15.43 -29.44
C GLY A 157 -2.45 15.75 -30.69
N THR A 158 -1.28 15.13 -30.86
CA THR A 158 -0.51 15.18 -32.13
C THR A 158 -1.16 14.35 -33.25
N ILE A 159 -2.27 13.67 -32.95
CA ILE A 159 -3.10 12.96 -33.92
C ILE A 159 -3.96 13.92 -34.77
N GLY A 160 -4.19 15.16 -34.30
CA GLY A 160 -5.11 16.10 -34.93
C GLY A 160 -4.78 16.35 -36.40
N ALA A 161 -3.52 16.64 -36.71
CA ALA A 161 -3.04 16.86 -38.06
C ALA A 161 -3.21 15.63 -38.96
N ALA A 162 -2.99 14.42 -38.43
CA ALA A 162 -3.15 13.18 -39.17
C ALA A 162 -4.63 12.88 -39.48
N LEU A 163 -5.55 13.33 -38.61
CA LEU A 163 -7.00 13.25 -38.81
C LEU A 163 -7.58 14.44 -39.60
N GLY A 164 -6.73 15.38 -40.03
CA GLY A 164 -7.11 16.52 -40.86
C GLY A 164 -7.59 17.77 -40.10
N GLY A 165 -7.37 17.82 -38.79
CA GLY A 165 -7.61 18.98 -37.92
C GLY A 165 -6.32 19.64 -37.42
N ALA A 166 -6.44 20.48 -36.40
CA ALA A 166 -5.32 21.06 -35.67
C ALA A 166 -4.89 20.18 -34.48
N ASP A 167 -3.58 20.10 -34.24
CA ASP A 167 -3.07 19.44 -33.04
C ASP A 167 -3.45 20.23 -31.78
N TRP A 168 -3.72 19.51 -30.69
CA TRP A 168 -4.04 20.07 -29.37
C TRP A 168 -5.24 21.05 -29.36
N ALA A 169 -6.19 20.87 -30.27
CA ALA A 169 -7.42 21.67 -30.37
C ALA A 169 -8.65 20.86 -29.88
N PRO A 170 -9.08 20.99 -28.61
CA PRO A 170 -10.17 20.19 -28.04
C PRO A 170 -11.54 20.46 -28.68
N ASP A 171 -11.73 21.62 -29.33
CA ASP A 171 -12.96 22.02 -30.03
C ASP A 171 -12.92 21.71 -31.54
N ASP A 172 -11.83 21.13 -32.05
CA ASP A 172 -11.72 20.79 -33.47
C ASP A 172 -12.63 19.59 -33.80
N ALA A 173 -13.39 19.73 -34.90
CA ALA A 173 -14.34 18.73 -35.36
C ALA A 173 -13.68 17.39 -35.73
N ALA A 174 -12.41 17.40 -36.15
CA ALA A 174 -11.68 16.21 -36.58
C ALA A 174 -11.34 15.25 -35.42
N VAL A 175 -11.36 15.74 -34.19
CA VAL A 175 -11.03 14.95 -32.98
C VAL A 175 -12.23 14.75 -32.06
N GLN A 176 -13.45 15.10 -32.48
CA GLN A 176 -14.65 14.87 -31.68
C GLN A 176 -15.05 13.40 -31.68
N ALA A 177 -15.36 12.88 -30.51
CA ALA A 177 -15.84 11.51 -30.33
C ALA A 177 -17.37 11.42 -30.50
N ALA A 178 -17.83 10.23 -30.85
CA ALA A 178 -19.25 9.88 -30.85
C ALA A 178 -19.63 9.23 -29.51
N ASP A 179 -20.71 9.73 -28.90
CA ASP A 179 -21.35 9.11 -27.75
C ASP A 179 -21.97 7.76 -28.12
N GLN A 180 -21.61 6.70 -27.39
CA GLN A 180 -22.15 5.36 -27.58
C GLN A 180 -23.45 5.12 -26.79
N GLY A 181 -23.82 6.04 -25.90
CA GLY A 181 -25.05 6.01 -25.12
C GLY A 181 -24.99 5.16 -23.84
N ASP A 182 -23.83 4.59 -23.52
CA ASP A 182 -23.55 3.81 -22.32
C ASP A 182 -22.55 4.48 -21.36
N GLY A 183 -22.15 5.73 -21.67
CA GLY A 183 -21.09 6.44 -20.94
C GLY A 183 -19.73 6.37 -21.62
N THR A 184 -19.58 5.59 -22.70
CA THR A 184 -18.37 5.51 -23.52
C THR A 184 -18.45 6.45 -24.72
N TRP A 185 -17.34 7.07 -25.06
CA TRP A 185 -17.18 7.92 -26.24
C TRP A 185 -16.05 7.40 -27.12
N THR A 186 -16.26 7.33 -28.44
CA THR A 186 -15.26 6.76 -29.36
C THR A 186 -14.98 7.63 -30.59
N LEU A 187 -13.73 7.62 -31.04
CA LEU A 187 -13.30 8.23 -32.29
C LEU A 187 -12.45 7.21 -33.05
N THR A 188 -12.78 6.93 -34.31
CA THR A 188 -11.97 6.07 -35.18
C THR A 188 -11.34 6.88 -36.30
N GLY A 189 -10.05 6.67 -36.55
CA GLY A 189 -9.33 7.35 -37.63
C GLY A 189 -8.08 6.60 -38.10
N SER A 190 -7.70 6.82 -39.36
CA SER A 190 -6.48 6.25 -39.92
C SER A 190 -5.27 7.11 -39.57
N LEU A 191 -4.27 6.52 -38.92
CA LEU A 191 -3.02 7.17 -38.56
C LEU A 191 -1.84 6.50 -39.28
N PRO A 192 -0.89 7.27 -39.85
CA PRO A 192 0.37 6.73 -40.31
C PRO A 192 1.20 6.10 -39.19
N ALA A 193 2.19 5.28 -39.55
CA ALA A 193 3.21 4.84 -38.62
C ALA A 193 3.93 6.04 -37.98
N GLY A 194 4.13 6.01 -36.67
CA GLY A 194 4.72 7.13 -35.94
C GLY A 194 4.49 7.09 -34.44
N ALA A 195 5.04 8.10 -33.76
CA ALA A 195 4.81 8.36 -32.35
C ALA A 195 3.83 9.53 -32.22
N TYR A 196 2.79 9.31 -31.41
CA TYR A 196 1.73 10.25 -31.15
C TYR A 196 1.49 10.39 -29.65
N GLU A 197 0.82 11.48 -29.27
CA GLU A 197 0.33 11.69 -27.91
C GLU A 197 -1.08 12.28 -27.97
N PHE A 198 -1.94 11.93 -27.02
CA PHE A 198 -3.31 12.45 -26.94
C PHE A 198 -3.85 12.46 -25.51
N LYS A 199 -5.01 13.10 -25.32
CA LYS A 199 -5.80 13.15 -24.08
C LYS A 199 -7.29 13.12 -24.41
N ALA A 200 -8.15 12.87 -23.42
CA ALA A 200 -9.58 13.17 -23.55
C ALA A 200 -9.87 14.56 -22.98
N ALA A 201 -10.53 15.43 -23.76
CA ALA A 201 -11.00 16.74 -23.33
C ALA A 201 -12.53 16.78 -23.29
N ILE A 202 -13.08 17.41 -22.24
CA ILE A 202 -14.53 17.44 -22.01
C ILE A 202 -15.10 18.79 -22.43
N ASN A 203 -16.24 18.76 -23.12
CA ASN A 203 -16.99 19.93 -23.59
C ASN A 203 -16.17 20.91 -24.45
N GLY A 204 -15.18 20.38 -25.18
CA GLY A 204 -14.35 21.15 -26.09
C GLY A 204 -13.39 22.12 -25.42
N THR A 205 -13.13 22.00 -24.12
CA THR A 205 -12.15 22.82 -23.40
C THR A 205 -11.16 21.96 -22.61
N TRP A 206 -10.12 22.59 -22.07
CA TRP A 206 -9.15 21.94 -21.18
C TRP A 206 -9.53 22.04 -19.69
N ASP A 207 -10.66 22.67 -19.36
CA ASP A 207 -11.08 22.87 -17.96
C ASP A 207 -11.27 21.53 -17.24
N GLU A 208 -11.78 20.53 -17.97
CA GLU A 208 -11.86 19.15 -17.54
C GLU A 208 -11.29 18.26 -18.64
N ASN A 209 -10.26 17.49 -18.31
CA ASN A 209 -9.57 16.60 -19.25
C ASN A 209 -8.91 15.45 -18.49
N TYR A 210 -8.69 14.34 -19.19
CA TYR A 210 -8.11 13.12 -18.63
C TYR A 210 -6.96 12.64 -19.50
N GLY A 211 -5.88 12.30 -18.81
CA GLY A 211 -4.62 11.86 -19.39
C GLY A 211 -4.32 10.40 -19.08
N LEU A 212 -3.03 10.10 -18.99
CA LEU A 212 -2.53 8.78 -18.60
C LEU A 212 -3.22 8.27 -17.33
N ASP A 213 -3.60 7.00 -17.34
CA ASP A 213 -4.32 6.31 -16.25
C ASP A 213 -5.64 6.95 -15.83
N GLY A 214 -6.27 7.73 -16.74
CA GLY A 214 -7.52 8.43 -16.45
C GLY A 214 -7.35 9.58 -15.44
N ALA A 215 -6.12 10.02 -15.17
CA ALA A 215 -5.85 11.08 -14.22
C ALA A 215 -6.39 12.44 -14.71
N ALA A 216 -7.14 13.13 -13.84
CA ALA A 216 -7.68 14.46 -14.11
C ALA A 216 -6.54 15.47 -14.30
N GLY A 217 -6.47 16.10 -15.49
CA GLY A 217 -5.37 16.98 -15.86
C GLY A 217 -4.00 16.28 -15.93
N GLY A 218 -3.98 14.94 -15.98
CA GLY A 218 -2.78 14.11 -15.92
C GLY A 218 -1.89 14.22 -17.16
N ASP A 219 -0.88 13.37 -17.26
CA ASP A 219 0.08 13.38 -18.37
C ASP A 219 -0.57 12.98 -19.71
N ASN A 220 0.10 13.28 -20.83
CA ASN A 220 -0.38 12.85 -22.14
C ASN A 220 -0.25 11.33 -22.30
N ILE A 221 -1.13 10.71 -23.08
CA ILE A 221 -1.08 9.27 -23.36
C ILE A 221 -0.22 9.05 -24.60
N PRO A 222 0.93 8.35 -24.48
CA PRO A 222 1.76 8.02 -25.63
C PRO A 222 1.14 6.89 -26.46
N LEU A 223 1.21 7.01 -27.78
CA LEU A 223 0.80 6.01 -28.76
C LEU A 223 1.92 5.80 -29.78
N ALA A 224 2.39 4.57 -29.91
CA ALA A 224 3.38 4.19 -30.91
C ALA A 224 2.75 3.24 -31.93
N LEU A 225 2.90 3.55 -33.22
CA LEU A 225 2.42 2.74 -34.34
C LEU A 225 3.60 2.32 -35.23
N ASP A 226 3.81 1.02 -35.36
CA ASP A 226 4.87 0.46 -36.23
C ASP A 226 4.50 0.50 -37.73
N ALA A 227 3.21 0.64 -38.03
CA ALA A 227 2.66 0.69 -39.37
C ALA A 227 1.43 1.61 -39.40
N ASP A 228 1.04 2.03 -40.59
CA ASP A 228 -0.23 2.73 -40.81
C ASP A 228 -1.38 1.85 -40.31
N ALA A 229 -2.23 2.40 -39.44
CA ALA A 229 -3.29 1.64 -38.77
C ALA A 229 -4.58 2.45 -38.66
N GLU A 230 -5.70 1.75 -38.58
CA GLU A 230 -6.97 2.34 -38.13
C GLU A 230 -7.03 2.22 -36.60
N VAL A 231 -7.04 3.36 -35.92
CA VAL A 231 -7.00 3.45 -34.46
C VAL A 231 -8.36 3.91 -33.97
N THR A 232 -8.88 3.25 -32.93
CA THR A 232 -10.08 3.70 -32.21
C THR A 232 -9.69 4.20 -30.83
N PHE A 233 -9.96 5.46 -30.55
CA PHE A 233 -9.80 6.11 -29.26
C PHE A 233 -11.08 5.99 -28.46
N HIS A 234 -10.94 5.81 -27.14
CA HIS A 234 -12.05 5.57 -26.23
C HIS A 234 -11.89 6.41 -24.97
N TYR A 235 -13.01 6.84 -24.42
CA TYR A 235 -13.12 7.45 -23.10
C TYR A 235 -14.32 6.83 -22.39
N ASP A 236 -14.10 6.35 -21.18
CA ASP A 236 -15.14 5.83 -20.30
C ASP A 236 -15.40 6.82 -19.17
N ARG A 237 -16.65 7.29 -19.06
CA ARG A 237 -17.03 8.29 -18.08
C ARG A 237 -17.10 7.75 -16.65
N ALA A 238 -17.38 6.47 -16.46
CA ALA A 238 -17.54 5.88 -15.13
C ALA A 238 -16.19 5.81 -14.39
N THR A 239 -15.11 5.60 -15.13
CA THR A 239 -13.76 5.42 -14.61
C THR A 239 -12.81 6.57 -14.97
N ASN A 240 -13.20 7.43 -15.92
CA ASN A 240 -12.36 8.41 -16.62
C ASN A 240 -11.23 7.79 -17.44
N ALA A 241 -11.24 6.48 -17.67
CA ALA A 241 -10.20 5.82 -18.45
C ALA A 241 -10.20 6.33 -19.89
N VAL A 242 -8.99 6.44 -20.44
CA VAL A 242 -8.74 6.88 -21.82
C VAL A 242 -7.75 5.90 -22.44
N TRP A 243 -8.11 5.34 -23.60
CA TRP A 243 -7.26 4.35 -24.28
C TRP A 243 -7.46 4.37 -25.78
N ALA A 244 -6.58 3.67 -26.51
CA ALA A 244 -6.69 3.48 -27.94
C ALA A 244 -6.52 1.99 -28.30
N THR A 245 -7.25 1.53 -29.32
CA THR A 245 -7.17 0.17 -29.84
C THR A 245 -6.88 0.13 -31.34
N VAL A 246 -6.20 -0.93 -31.77
CA VAL A 246 -6.03 -1.32 -33.18
C VAL A 246 -6.49 -2.77 -33.31
N ASP A 247 -7.41 -3.04 -34.24
CA ASP A 247 -8.04 -4.37 -34.41
C ASP A 247 -8.60 -4.97 -33.09
N GLY A 248 -9.05 -4.10 -32.17
CA GLY A 248 -9.59 -4.48 -30.87
C GLY A 248 -8.55 -4.75 -29.77
N ALA A 249 -7.25 -4.69 -30.07
CA ALA A 249 -6.19 -4.78 -29.06
C ALA A 249 -5.82 -3.38 -28.54
N VAL A 250 -5.66 -3.22 -27.23
CA VAL A 250 -5.18 -1.97 -26.61
C VAL A 250 -3.74 -1.70 -27.03
N VAL A 251 -3.49 -0.51 -27.56
CA VAL A 251 -2.17 -0.04 -28.04
C VAL A 251 -1.68 1.22 -27.32
N ALA A 252 -2.54 1.87 -26.54
CA ALA A 252 -2.19 3.01 -25.68
C ALA A 252 -3.22 3.18 -24.57
N GLY A 253 -2.80 3.65 -23.39
CA GLY A 253 -3.67 3.83 -22.23
C GLY A 253 -4.17 2.51 -21.63
N VAL A 254 -5.19 2.59 -20.76
CA VAL A 254 -5.75 1.45 -20.03
C VAL A 254 -7.26 1.40 -20.25
N GLU A 255 -7.78 0.25 -20.67
CA GLU A 255 -9.22 0.00 -20.85
C GLU A 255 -9.92 -0.29 -19.50
N PRO A 256 -11.13 0.24 -19.24
CA PRO A 256 -11.91 -0.08 -18.04
C PRO A 256 -12.13 -1.58 -17.87
N GLY A 257 -11.89 -2.08 -16.66
CA GLY A 257 -12.05 -3.51 -16.35
C GLY A 257 -10.96 -4.43 -16.92
N ALA A 258 -10.00 -3.90 -17.70
CA ALA A 258 -8.71 -4.56 -17.89
C ALA A 258 -7.82 -4.45 -16.63
N GLY A 259 -8.16 -3.52 -15.73
CA GLY A 259 -7.73 -3.50 -14.34
C GLY A 259 -8.74 -4.21 -13.46
N GLY A 260 -8.50 -5.49 -13.17
CA GLY A 260 -8.78 -5.97 -11.81
C GLY A 260 -7.79 -5.24 -10.90
N ASP A 261 -8.31 -4.54 -9.91
CA ASP A 261 -7.63 -4.07 -8.72
C ASP A 261 -6.32 -3.30 -8.95
N THR A 262 -6.41 -2.00 -9.26
CA THR A 262 -5.29 -1.08 -9.01
C THR A 262 -5.80 0.23 -8.42
N GLU A 263 -5.95 0.23 -7.10
CA GLU A 263 -5.51 1.35 -6.27
C GLU A 263 -4.07 1.71 -6.67
N ALA A 264 -3.65 2.97 -6.51
CA ALA A 264 -2.30 3.42 -6.86
C ALA A 264 -1.21 2.67 -6.06
N GLY A 265 -0.86 1.47 -6.51
CA GLY A 265 0.38 0.76 -6.27
C GLY A 265 1.09 0.65 -7.61
N GLU A 266 2.42 0.72 -7.59
CA GLU A 266 3.26 0.28 -8.71
C GLU A 266 2.72 -1.04 -9.27
N PRO A 267 2.80 -1.27 -10.61
CA PRO A 267 2.12 -2.39 -11.26
C PRO A 267 2.44 -3.68 -10.51
N GLU A 268 1.40 -4.39 -10.05
CA GLU A 268 1.58 -5.75 -9.55
C GLU A 268 2.18 -6.55 -10.70
N ALA A 269 3.49 -6.80 -10.60
CA ALA A 269 4.21 -7.56 -11.59
C ALA A 269 3.49 -8.90 -11.72
N ALA A 270 3.12 -9.27 -12.96
CA ALA A 270 2.56 -10.59 -13.22
C ALA A 270 3.39 -11.63 -12.46
N ALA A 271 2.72 -12.50 -11.69
CA ALA A 271 3.41 -13.44 -10.80
C ALA A 271 4.57 -14.11 -11.55
N PRO A 272 5.79 -14.09 -10.99
CA PRO A 272 6.99 -14.50 -11.72
C PRO A 272 6.81 -15.91 -12.26
N THR A 273 7.01 -16.10 -13.57
CA THR A 273 6.94 -17.44 -14.18
C THR A 273 8.22 -18.23 -13.93
N SER A 274 9.32 -17.53 -13.65
CA SER A 274 10.56 -18.08 -13.10
C SER A 274 11.34 -17.05 -12.29
N VAL A 275 12.13 -17.54 -11.35
CA VAL A 275 13.08 -16.75 -10.56
C VAL A 275 14.45 -17.40 -10.64
N SER A 276 15.49 -16.60 -10.82
CA SER A 276 16.89 -17.04 -10.73
C SER A 276 17.69 -16.15 -9.80
N PHE A 277 18.84 -16.66 -9.33
CA PHE A 277 19.78 -15.93 -8.47
C PHE A 277 21.12 -15.67 -9.17
N PRO A 278 21.15 -14.89 -10.27
CA PRO A 278 22.39 -14.53 -10.93
C PRO A 278 23.33 -13.73 -10.02
N GLY A 279 24.62 -14.02 -10.13
CA GLY A 279 25.66 -13.43 -9.30
C GLY A 279 27.02 -14.06 -9.57
N THR A 280 28.02 -13.76 -8.74
CA THR A 280 29.31 -14.47 -8.76
C THR A 280 29.21 -15.92 -8.26
N ILE A 281 28.02 -16.33 -7.81
CA ILE A 281 27.71 -17.73 -7.44
C ILE A 281 27.55 -18.63 -8.67
N GLY A 282 27.28 -18.08 -9.87
CA GLY A 282 26.99 -18.86 -11.07
C GLY A 282 28.12 -19.83 -11.42
N SER A 283 29.36 -19.35 -11.45
CA SER A 283 30.56 -20.16 -11.69
C SER A 283 30.81 -21.20 -10.60
N ALA A 284 30.49 -20.89 -9.34
CA ALA A 284 30.59 -21.85 -8.22
C ALA A 284 29.54 -22.97 -8.33
N LEU A 285 28.39 -22.71 -8.95
CA LEU A 285 27.34 -23.68 -9.23
C LEU A 285 27.48 -24.35 -10.61
N GLY A 286 28.53 -24.01 -11.36
CA GLY A 286 28.87 -24.63 -12.64
C GLY A 286 28.25 -23.99 -13.88
N GLY A 287 27.66 -22.80 -13.75
CA GLY A 287 27.17 -21.97 -14.85
C GLY A 287 27.99 -20.70 -15.08
N VAL A 288 27.33 -19.69 -15.63
CA VAL A 288 27.91 -18.39 -15.97
C VAL A 288 27.56 -17.34 -14.92
N ASP A 289 28.54 -16.57 -14.46
CA ASP A 289 28.29 -15.47 -13.54
C ASP A 289 27.42 -14.39 -14.19
N TRP A 290 26.50 -13.82 -13.42
CA TRP A 290 25.61 -12.72 -13.84
C TRP A 290 24.73 -12.99 -15.06
N GLU A 291 24.40 -14.26 -15.35
CA GLU A 291 23.49 -14.66 -16.42
C GLU A 291 22.12 -15.10 -15.84
N PRO A 292 21.07 -14.27 -15.90
CA PRO A 292 19.75 -14.59 -15.35
C PRO A 292 19.08 -15.82 -15.98
N GLY A 293 19.37 -16.08 -17.26
CA GLY A 293 18.81 -17.22 -17.99
C GLY A 293 19.54 -18.54 -17.76
N ASP A 294 20.60 -18.57 -16.94
CA ASP A 294 21.38 -19.78 -16.70
C ASP A 294 20.64 -20.76 -15.78
N ALA A 295 20.46 -21.99 -16.27
CA ALA A 295 19.73 -23.04 -15.54
C ALA A 295 20.38 -23.46 -14.22
N SER A 296 21.68 -23.18 -14.02
CA SER A 296 22.40 -23.50 -12.76
C SER A 296 22.01 -22.60 -11.59
N VAL A 297 21.44 -21.43 -11.86
CA VAL A 297 20.97 -20.46 -10.86
C VAL A 297 19.45 -20.33 -10.82
N LEU A 298 18.73 -21.21 -11.52
CA LEU A 298 17.27 -21.22 -11.55
C LEU A 298 16.69 -21.79 -10.25
N ALA A 299 15.78 -21.04 -9.64
CA ALA A 299 15.09 -21.44 -8.41
C ALA A 299 13.91 -22.37 -8.70
N ALA A 300 13.56 -23.22 -7.73
CA ALA A 300 12.31 -23.96 -7.72
C ALA A 300 11.25 -23.19 -6.92
N GLY A 301 10.02 -23.13 -7.44
CA GLY A 301 8.89 -22.59 -6.70
C GLY A 301 8.50 -23.53 -5.55
N GLU A 302 8.37 -22.99 -4.34
CA GLU A 302 7.94 -23.72 -3.14
C GLU A 302 6.44 -23.53 -2.84
N GLY A 303 5.76 -22.67 -3.61
CA GLY A 303 4.35 -22.28 -3.41
C GLY A 303 4.22 -20.92 -2.72
N ASN A 304 3.01 -20.35 -2.76
CA ASN A 304 2.70 -19.04 -2.16
C ASN A 304 3.66 -17.90 -2.57
N GLY A 305 4.18 -17.93 -3.82
CA GLY A 305 5.10 -16.90 -4.31
C GLY A 305 6.55 -17.01 -3.81
N VAL A 306 6.90 -18.06 -3.06
CA VAL A 306 8.27 -18.29 -2.56
C VAL A 306 9.05 -19.16 -3.54
N TRP A 307 10.30 -18.75 -3.82
CA TRP A 307 11.23 -19.45 -4.70
C TRP A 307 12.55 -19.71 -3.99
N ALA A 308 13.11 -20.91 -4.19
CA ALA A 308 14.35 -21.31 -3.55
C ALA A 308 15.34 -22.02 -4.48
N LEU A 309 16.62 -21.69 -4.34
CA LEU A 309 17.75 -22.40 -4.95
C LEU A 309 18.69 -22.87 -3.84
N THR A 310 19.03 -24.16 -3.81
CA THR A 310 20.03 -24.69 -2.86
C THR A 310 21.28 -25.14 -3.60
N GLY A 311 22.44 -24.66 -3.16
CA GLY A 311 23.73 -24.97 -3.78
C GLY A 311 24.85 -25.13 -2.77
N ASN A 312 25.90 -25.87 -3.15
CA ASN A 312 27.12 -25.97 -2.36
C ASN A 312 28.14 -24.94 -2.87
N LEU A 313 28.51 -23.99 -2.02
CA LEU A 313 29.49 -22.97 -2.34
C LEU A 313 30.81 -23.21 -1.57
N PRO A 314 31.98 -23.03 -2.21
CA PRO A 314 33.25 -22.90 -1.52
C PRO A 314 33.29 -21.72 -0.53
N ALA A 315 34.33 -21.68 0.30
CA ALA A 315 34.63 -20.46 1.06
C ALA A 315 35.01 -19.32 0.11
N GLY A 316 34.56 -18.11 0.40
CA GLY A 316 34.80 -16.94 -0.43
C GLY A 316 33.74 -15.86 -0.26
N ASP A 317 33.98 -14.75 -0.96
CA ASP A 317 33.05 -13.62 -1.05
C ASP A 317 32.27 -13.72 -2.36
N TYR A 318 30.96 -13.60 -2.25
CA TYR A 318 30.01 -13.71 -3.34
C TYR A 318 29.07 -12.51 -3.36
N GLU A 319 28.49 -12.26 -4.53
CA GLU A 319 27.41 -11.30 -4.72
C GLU A 319 26.31 -11.92 -5.58
N PHE A 320 25.05 -11.61 -5.30
CA PHE A 320 23.91 -12.09 -6.08
C PHE A 320 22.72 -11.13 -6.03
N LYS A 321 21.76 -11.34 -6.93
CA LYS A 321 20.45 -10.66 -6.98
C LYS A 321 19.37 -11.67 -7.36
N ALA A 322 18.10 -11.33 -7.17
CA ALA A 322 16.98 -12.07 -7.77
C ALA A 322 16.64 -11.46 -9.13
N ALA A 323 16.54 -12.29 -10.17
CA ALA A 323 16.11 -11.89 -11.50
C ALA A 323 14.83 -12.63 -11.88
N ILE A 324 13.90 -11.92 -12.50
CA ILE A 324 12.57 -12.42 -12.83
C ILE A 324 12.51 -12.77 -14.31
N ASP A 325 11.89 -13.92 -14.60
CA ASP A 325 11.63 -14.41 -15.96
C ASP A 325 12.88 -14.55 -16.83
N GLY A 326 14.02 -14.83 -16.19
CA GLY A 326 15.29 -15.09 -16.87
C GLY A 326 15.88 -13.84 -17.55
N THR A 327 15.46 -12.64 -17.16
CA THR A 327 15.96 -11.36 -17.68
C THR A 327 16.34 -10.41 -16.54
N TRP A 328 17.01 -9.30 -16.88
CA TRP A 328 17.25 -8.22 -15.94
C TRP A 328 16.14 -7.16 -15.93
N ASP A 329 15.08 -7.30 -16.74
CA ASP A 329 14.03 -6.29 -16.88
C ASP A 329 13.31 -6.04 -15.55
N VAL A 330 13.07 -7.10 -14.78
CA VAL A 330 12.60 -7.05 -13.39
C VAL A 330 13.58 -7.82 -12.52
N ASN A 331 14.14 -7.14 -11.50
CA ASN A 331 15.13 -7.72 -10.62
C ASN A 331 15.18 -6.98 -9.27
N TYR A 332 15.59 -7.70 -8.23
CA TYR A 332 15.62 -7.21 -6.86
C TYR A 332 16.98 -7.45 -6.21
N GLY A 333 17.45 -6.44 -5.50
CA GLY A 333 18.74 -6.41 -4.82
C GLY A 333 18.63 -6.42 -3.31
N LEU A 334 19.64 -5.86 -2.65
CA LEU A 334 19.67 -5.68 -1.19
C LEU A 334 18.42 -4.95 -0.68
N GLY A 335 17.82 -5.45 0.39
CA GLY A 335 16.57 -4.92 0.95
C GLY A 335 15.33 -5.17 0.10
N GLY A 336 15.41 -6.03 -0.93
CA GLY A 336 14.31 -6.23 -1.88
C GLY A 336 14.06 -5.04 -2.80
N GLU A 337 15.03 -4.13 -2.93
CA GLU A 337 14.88 -2.93 -3.76
C GLU A 337 14.84 -3.29 -5.26
N PRO A 338 13.86 -2.78 -6.04
CA PRO A 338 13.84 -2.89 -7.50
C PRO A 338 15.09 -2.27 -8.10
N ASN A 339 15.80 -3.01 -8.97
CA ASN A 339 17.11 -2.59 -9.51
C ASN A 339 18.15 -2.25 -8.43
N GLY A 340 17.96 -2.75 -7.20
CA GLY A 340 18.77 -2.42 -6.04
C GLY A 340 20.20 -2.94 -6.08
N PRO A 341 21.02 -2.62 -5.06
CA PRO A 341 22.40 -3.08 -4.94
C PRO A 341 22.52 -4.60 -4.95
N ASN A 342 23.70 -5.12 -5.32
CA ASN A 342 24.01 -6.55 -5.18
C ASN A 342 23.99 -6.95 -3.70
N ILE A 343 23.57 -8.19 -3.40
CA ILE A 343 23.57 -8.74 -2.04
C ILE A 343 24.91 -9.44 -1.78
N PRO A 344 25.73 -8.95 -0.83
CA PRO A 344 27.00 -9.58 -0.50
C PRO A 344 26.79 -10.80 0.40
N LEU A 345 27.49 -11.89 0.11
CA LEU A 345 27.53 -13.12 0.90
C LEU A 345 28.98 -13.52 1.16
N SER A 346 29.39 -13.60 2.43
CA SER A 346 30.74 -14.04 2.83
C SER A 346 30.68 -15.40 3.50
N LEU A 347 31.48 -16.34 3.02
CA LEU A 347 31.57 -17.71 3.54
C LEU A 347 32.98 -18.00 4.06
N ASP A 348 33.13 -18.20 5.37
CA ASP A 348 34.42 -18.54 5.99
C ASP A 348 34.87 -19.99 5.68
N SER A 349 33.94 -20.85 5.30
CA SER A 349 34.17 -22.25 4.95
C SER A 349 33.14 -22.73 3.92
N PRO A 350 33.40 -23.80 3.16
CA PRO A 350 32.42 -24.34 2.23
C PRO A 350 31.10 -24.69 2.93
N ALA A 351 29.97 -24.26 2.35
CA ALA A 351 28.65 -24.41 2.95
C ALA A 351 27.58 -24.76 1.90
N THR A 352 26.53 -25.43 2.36
CA THR A 352 25.28 -25.54 1.60
C THR A 352 24.43 -24.30 1.91
N VAL A 353 24.15 -23.51 0.89
CA VAL A 353 23.42 -22.24 1.00
C VAL A 353 22.10 -22.36 0.27
N THR A 354 21.02 -21.87 0.89
CA THR A 354 19.71 -21.75 0.27
C THR A 354 19.42 -20.27 -0.02
N PHE A 355 19.31 -19.90 -1.28
CA PHE A 355 18.88 -18.59 -1.75
C PHE A 355 17.37 -18.56 -1.87
N ARG A 356 16.74 -17.48 -1.44
CA ARG A 356 15.28 -17.34 -1.38
C ARG A 356 14.82 -16.00 -1.92
N TYR A 357 13.64 -16.02 -2.52
CA TYR A 357 12.90 -14.87 -3.00
C TYR A 357 11.43 -15.03 -2.60
N ASP A 358 10.85 -13.97 -2.03
CA ASP A 358 9.43 -13.91 -1.70
C ASP A 358 8.76 -12.88 -2.62
N ALA A 359 7.85 -13.32 -3.48
CA ALA A 359 7.19 -12.45 -4.45
C ALA A 359 6.18 -11.47 -3.84
N ALA A 360 5.70 -11.71 -2.61
CA ALA A 360 4.75 -10.80 -1.95
C ALA A 360 5.46 -9.58 -1.35
N THR A 361 6.72 -9.74 -0.94
CA THR A 361 7.50 -8.69 -0.27
C THR A 361 8.72 -8.23 -1.08
N ASN A 362 9.03 -8.91 -2.18
CA ASN A 362 10.28 -8.78 -2.95
C ASN A 362 11.55 -9.06 -2.15
N ALA A 363 11.44 -9.65 -0.95
CA ALA A 363 12.57 -9.96 -0.09
C ALA A 363 13.49 -10.99 -0.76
N VAL A 364 14.80 -10.74 -0.67
CA VAL A 364 15.84 -11.60 -1.24
C VAL A 364 16.89 -11.88 -0.17
N TRP A 365 17.15 -13.16 0.10
CA TRP A 365 18.09 -13.54 1.14
C TRP A 365 18.75 -14.91 0.89
N ALA A 366 19.78 -15.20 1.66
CA ALA A 366 20.47 -16.48 1.69
C ALA A 366 20.55 -17.03 3.11
N GLU A 367 20.36 -18.34 3.25
CA GLU A 367 20.36 -19.05 4.53
C GLU A 367 21.39 -20.18 4.55
N ILE A 368 21.94 -20.43 5.75
CA ILE A 368 22.68 -21.66 6.06
C ILE A 368 22.01 -22.30 7.27
N ALA A 369 21.56 -23.56 7.11
CA ALA A 369 20.83 -24.29 8.13
C ALA A 369 19.61 -23.53 8.71
N GLY A 370 18.93 -22.74 7.86
CA GLY A 370 17.74 -21.96 8.22
C GLY A 370 18.01 -20.63 8.94
N GLN A 371 19.28 -20.23 9.10
CA GLN A 371 19.64 -18.91 9.60
C GLN A 371 20.01 -18.00 8.43
N VAL A 372 19.46 -16.78 8.40
CA VAL A 372 19.83 -15.76 7.42
C VAL A 372 21.31 -15.38 7.58
N VAL A 373 22.05 -15.41 6.47
CA VAL A 373 23.48 -15.07 6.41
C VAL A 373 23.81 -13.95 5.40
N ALA A 374 22.86 -13.60 4.53
CA ALA A 374 22.94 -12.46 3.62
C ALA A 374 21.54 -12.03 3.17
N GLY A 375 21.36 -10.73 2.91
CA GLY A 375 20.05 -10.16 2.56
C GLY A 375 19.11 -10.05 3.77
N GLU A 376 17.82 -9.89 3.51
CA GLU A 376 16.77 -9.68 4.52
C GLU A 376 15.60 -10.62 4.22
N ALA A 377 15.17 -11.40 5.22
CA ALA A 377 13.98 -12.25 5.12
C ALA A 377 12.72 -11.45 5.47
N PRO A 378 11.53 -11.87 5.00
CA PRO A 378 10.29 -11.20 5.36
C PRO A 378 10.08 -11.15 6.89
N GLY A 379 9.92 -9.93 7.43
CA GLY A 379 9.54 -9.70 8.83
C GLY A 379 10.68 -9.67 9.86
N GLU A 380 11.94 -9.57 9.44
CA GLU A 380 13.11 -9.32 10.33
C GLU A 380 13.48 -7.84 10.49
#